data_AF-A0A7X8B111-F1
#
_entry.id   AF-A0A7X8B111-F1
#
_cell.length_a   1.000
_cell.length_b   1.000
_cell.length_c   1.000
_cell.angle_alpha   90.00
_cell.angle_beta   90.00
_cell.angle_gamma   90.00
#
_symmetry.space_group_name_H-M   'P 1'
#
loop_
_entity.id
_entity.type
_entity.pdbx_description
1 polymer ?
#
loop_
_entity_poly.entity_id
_entity_poly.type
_entity_poly.pdbx_seq_one_letter_code
_entity_poly.pdbx_strand_id
1 'polypeptide(L)'
;MPEKCRVGVCGFDPMLVRGYVKTGFRALWWHLPDEIWEAERPLRGKTVSGKLLAVYNGDGVKTHEPNEHFEWNVSKESGLAVVIPPEAITKYELTEFHFIELLIEKVGGKDVWPGEERMSVKFWPAEKMKLSYKLAYIAP
;
A
#
# COMPACT_ATOMS: atom_id res chain seq x y z
N MET A 1 -16.33 6.38 -7.71
CA MET A 1 -16.36 6.55 -6.25
C MET A 1 -15.29 5.67 -5.61
N PRO A 2 -14.68 6.11 -4.51
CA PRO A 2 -13.51 5.45 -3.97
C PRO A 2 -13.80 4.27 -3.04
N GLU A 3 -12.86 3.33 -2.96
CA GLU A 3 -12.88 2.24 -1.98
C GLU A 3 -11.89 2.51 -0.85
N LYS A 4 -12.37 2.47 0.40
CA LYS A 4 -11.52 2.60 1.58
C LYS A 4 -11.02 1.24 2.03
N CYS A 5 -9.70 1.07 2.16
CA CYS A 5 -9.08 -0.18 2.61
C CYS A 5 -7.99 0.07 3.67
N ARG A 6 -7.66 -0.97 4.42
CA ARG A 6 -6.50 -0.99 5.32
C ARG A 6 -5.73 -2.27 5.08
N VAL A 7 -4.48 -2.15 4.65
CA VAL A 7 -3.65 -3.26 4.18
C VAL A 7 -2.32 -3.33 4.92
N GLY A 8 -1.80 -4.54 5.10
CA GLY A 8 -0.42 -4.74 5.52
C GLY A 8 0.54 -4.47 4.36
N VAL A 9 1.69 -3.87 4.68
CA VAL A 9 2.79 -3.70 3.74
C VAL A 9 3.53 -5.04 3.65
N CYS A 10 3.77 -5.52 2.43
CA CYS A 10 4.61 -6.67 2.14
C CYS A 10 5.95 -6.18 1.59
N GLY A 11 7.02 -6.96 1.77
CA GLY A 11 8.32 -6.48 1.33
C GLY A 11 9.47 -7.40 1.64
N PHE A 12 10.66 -6.86 1.46
CA PHE A 12 11.88 -7.39 2.05
C PHE A 12 12.08 -6.83 3.47
N ASP A 13 13.01 -7.43 4.20
CA ASP A 13 13.42 -6.93 5.52
C ASP A 13 14.05 -5.53 5.41
N PRO A 14 14.08 -4.74 6.51
CA PRO A 14 14.57 -3.36 6.47
C PRO A 14 16.01 -3.18 5.98
N MET A 15 16.90 -4.18 6.17
CA MET A 15 18.28 -4.08 5.66
C MET A 15 18.32 -4.14 4.14
N LEU A 16 17.51 -5.03 3.54
CA LEU A 16 17.37 -5.10 2.09
C LEU A 16 16.62 -3.89 1.53
N VAL A 17 15.57 -3.42 2.21
CA VAL A 17 14.82 -2.21 1.80
C VAL A 17 15.75 -1.01 1.69
N ARG A 18 16.65 -0.80 2.66
CA ARG A 18 17.70 0.24 2.60
C ARG A 18 18.51 0.19 1.31
N GLY A 19 18.90 -1.01 0.86
CA GLY A 19 19.62 -1.20 -0.40
C GLY A 19 18.75 -0.90 -1.62
N TYR A 20 17.52 -1.43 -1.64
CA TYR A 20 16.61 -1.31 -2.79
C TYR A 20 16.05 0.09 -3.00
N VAL A 21 15.83 0.86 -1.94
CA VAL A 21 15.43 2.27 -2.03
C VAL A 21 16.44 3.07 -2.87
N LYS A 22 17.74 2.76 -2.76
CA LYS A 22 18.79 3.44 -3.54
C LYS A 22 18.84 3.03 -5.02
N THR A 23 18.33 1.85 -5.36
CA THR A 23 18.40 1.31 -6.72
C THR A 23 17.11 1.48 -7.51
N GLY A 24 16.03 1.94 -6.85
CA GLY A 24 14.70 2.08 -7.47
C GLY A 24 14.02 0.73 -7.78
N PHE A 25 14.60 -0.38 -7.33
CA PHE A 25 13.97 -1.68 -7.41
C PHE A 25 12.82 -1.81 -6.39
N ARG A 26 11.90 -2.74 -6.66
CA ARG A 26 10.74 -3.02 -5.80
C ARG A 26 11.19 -3.45 -4.41
N ALA A 27 11.03 -2.58 -3.41
CA ALA A 27 11.37 -2.88 -2.02
C ALA A 27 10.14 -3.32 -1.21
N LEU A 28 9.06 -2.55 -1.29
CA LEU A 28 7.80 -2.77 -0.57
C LEU A 28 6.61 -2.69 -1.53
N TRP A 29 5.52 -3.39 -1.20
CA TRP A 29 4.28 -3.40 -1.96
C TRP A 29 3.09 -3.73 -1.07
N TRP A 30 1.88 -3.59 -1.58
CA TRP A 30 0.66 -4.11 -0.96
C TRP A 30 -0.23 -4.75 -2.04
N HIS A 31 -1.18 -5.57 -1.64
CA HIS A 31 -2.07 -6.25 -2.58
C HIS A 31 -3.40 -5.50 -2.70
N LEU A 32 -3.83 -5.26 -3.95
CA LEU A 32 -5.17 -4.72 -4.22
C LEU A 32 -6.26 -5.60 -3.60
N PRO A 33 -7.40 -5.02 -3.17
CA PRO A 33 -8.64 -5.76 -2.92
C PRO A 33 -8.94 -6.71 -4.08
N ASP A 34 -9.36 -7.95 -3.76
CA ASP A 34 -9.51 -9.00 -4.77
C ASP A 34 -10.65 -8.65 -5.74
N GLU A 35 -11.67 -7.96 -5.24
CA GLU A 35 -12.81 -7.45 -6.01
C GLU A 35 -12.38 -6.45 -7.08
N ILE A 36 -11.51 -5.50 -6.72
CA ILE A 36 -10.95 -4.51 -7.66
C ILE A 36 -10.07 -5.22 -8.69
N TRP A 37 -9.21 -6.12 -8.22
CA TRP A 37 -8.27 -6.83 -9.08
C TRP A 37 -8.99 -7.71 -10.12
N GLU A 38 -10.01 -8.47 -9.70
CA GLU A 38 -10.80 -9.32 -10.59
C GLU A 38 -11.64 -8.51 -11.58
N ALA A 39 -12.22 -7.38 -11.15
CA ALA A 39 -13.06 -6.54 -12.00
C ALA A 39 -12.26 -5.79 -13.09
N GLU A 40 -11.05 -5.30 -12.76
CA GLU A 40 -10.30 -4.39 -13.62
C GLU A 40 -9.12 -5.05 -14.36
N ARG A 41 -8.92 -6.37 -14.21
CA ARG A 41 -7.85 -7.09 -14.91
C ARG A 41 -8.00 -7.01 -16.45
N PRO A 42 -6.88 -6.92 -17.20
CA PRO A 42 -5.50 -6.96 -16.71
C PRO A 42 -5.02 -5.61 -16.16
N LEU A 43 -4.25 -5.66 -15.06
CA LEU A 43 -3.70 -4.46 -14.39
C LEU A 43 -2.18 -4.31 -14.48
N ARG A 44 -1.48 -5.26 -15.10
CA ARG A 44 -0.02 -5.25 -15.20
C ARG A 44 0.48 -3.97 -15.86
N GLY A 45 1.38 -3.25 -15.18
CA GLY A 45 1.96 -2.00 -15.68
C GLY A 45 1.02 -0.79 -15.70
N LYS A 46 -0.20 -0.91 -15.14
CA LYS A 46 -1.11 0.23 -14.92
C LYS A 46 -0.79 0.93 -13.60
N THR A 47 -1.44 2.07 -13.35
CA THR A 47 -1.35 2.80 -12.08
C THR A 47 -2.61 2.64 -11.23
N VAL A 48 -2.44 2.83 -9.92
CA VAL A 48 -3.50 2.97 -8.92
C VAL A 48 -3.34 4.34 -8.29
N SER A 49 -4.41 5.12 -8.22
CA SER A 49 -4.39 6.44 -7.60
C SER A 49 -5.47 6.60 -6.55
N GLY A 50 -5.22 7.48 -5.60
CA GLY A 50 -6.11 7.69 -4.47
C GLY A 50 -5.51 8.59 -3.42
N LYS A 51 -5.89 8.37 -2.15
CA LYS A 51 -5.31 9.05 -0.98
C LYS A 51 -4.71 8.07 0.01
N LEU A 52 -3.53 8.38 0.52
CA LEU A 52 -2.95 7.76 1.71
C LEU A 52 -3.48 8.50 2.92
N LEU A 53 -4.32 7.82 3.71
CA LEU A 53 -5.01 8.42 4.84
C LEU A 53 -4.18 8.34 6.12
N ALA A 54 -3.63 7.16 6.42
CA ALA A 54 -2.87 6.93 7.64
C ALA A 54 -1.83 5.80 7.48
N VAL A 55 -0.79 5.84 8.31
CA VAL A 55 0.22 4.80 8.47
C VAL A 55 0.23 4.32 9.91
N TYR A 56 0.32 3.01 10.11
CA TYR A 56 0.38 2.37 11.41
C TYR A 56 1.63 1.48 11.48
N ASN A 57 2.30 1.48 12.62
CA ASN A 57 3.40 0.56 12.88
C ASN A 57 2.88 -0.82 13.34
N GLY A 58 3.80 -1.77 13.53
CA GLY A 58 3.51 -3.12 13.99
C GLY A 58 3.01 -3.24 15.44
N ASP A 59 2.83 -2.12 16.16
CA ASP A 59 2.12 -2.08 17.46
C ASP A 59 0.66 -1.65 17.29
N GLY A 60 0.21 -1.40 16.06
CA GLY A 60 -1.09 -0.81 15.75
C GLY A 60 -1.18 0.68 16.09
N VAL A 61 -0.05 1.33 16.40
CA VAL A 61 0.00 2.76 16.70
C VAL A 61 0.08 3.52 15.38
N LYS A 62 -0.79 4.51 15.24
CA LYS A 62 -0.77 5.42 14.08
C LYS A 62 0.46 6.32 14.17
N THR A 63 1.34 6.25 13.17
CA THR A 63 2.59 7.04 13.12
C THR A 63 2.46 8.27 12.24
N HIS A 64 1.64 8.21 11.19
CA HIS A 64 1.44 9.32 10.25
C HIS A 64 -0.03 9.44 9.82
N GLU A 65 -0.46 10.67 9.53
CA GLU A 65 -1.77 11.02 8.97
C GLU A 65 -1.62 11.97 7.77
N PRO A 66 -1.01 11.50 6.66
CA PRO A 66 -0.67 12.39 5.56
C PRO A 66 -1.89 12.98 4.86
N ASN A 67 -2.96 12.19 4.67
CA ASN A 67 -4.12 12.59 3.86
C ASN A 67 -3.71 13.13 2.47
N GLU A 68 -2.73 12.47 1.85
CA GLU A 68 -2.08 12.91 0.61
C GLU A 68 -2.50 12.07 -0.59
N HIS A 69 -2.59 12.70 -1.75
CA HIS A 69 -2.82 11.98 -2.99
C HIS A 69 -1.59 11.15 -3.38
N PHE A 70 -1.84 9.96 -3.94
CA PHE A 70 -0.81 9.11 -4.52
C PHE A 70 -1.23 8.61 -5.90
N GLU A 71 -0.22 8.31 -6.72
CA GLU A 71 -0.36 7.51 -7.93
C GLU A 71 0.83 6.54 -7.99
N TRP A 72 0.57 5.25 -7.84
CA TRP A 72 1.60 4.20 -7.73
C TRP A 72 1.43 3.13 -8.79
N ASN A 73 2.54 2.48 -9.14
CA ASN A 73 2.56 1.48 -10.19
C ASN A 73 2.09 0.11 -9.68
N VAL A 74 1.28 -0.56 -10.50
CA VAL A 74 1.02 -1.99 -10.34
C VAL A 74 2.19 -2.79 -10.91
N SER A 75 2.60 -3.82 -10.17
CA SER A 75 3.59 -4.82 -10.56
C SER A 75 3.32 -5.35 -11.98
N LYS A 76 4.40 -5.48 -12.76
CA LYS A 76 4.35 -6.02 -14.12
C LYS A 76 4.20 -7.54 -14.14
N GLU A 77 4.49 -8.20 -13.02
CA GLU A 77 4.51 -9.65 -12.85
C GLU A 77 3.09 -10.22 -12.68
N SER A 78 2.37 -9.81 -11.63
CA SER A 78 1.04 -10.37 -11.30
C SER A 78 -0.11 -9.45 -11.69
N GLY A 79 0.08 -8.13 -11.62
CA GLY A 79 -1.02 -7.17 -11.72
C GLY A 79 -1.81 -7.00 -10.41
N LEU A 80 -1.45 -7.70 -9.33
CA LEU A 80 -2.13 -7.65 -8.02
C LEU A 80 -1.41 -6.73 -7.03
N ALA A 81 -0.07 -6.71 -7.07
CA ALA A 81 0.75 -5.94 -6.15
C ALA A 81 0.91 -4.50 -6.63
N VAL A 82 0.66 -3.52 -5.75
CA VAL A 82 0.96 -2.11 -5.97
C VAL A 82 2.29 -1.78 -5.30
N VAL A 83 3.25 -1.32 -6.09
CA VAL A 83 4.61 -1.04 -5.64
C VAL A 83 4.66 0.31 -4.96
N ILE A 84 5.17 0.35 -3.72
CA ILE A 84 5.35 1.59 -2.98
C ILE A 84 6.65 2.25 -3.48
N PRO A 85 6.61 3.51 -3.93
CA PRO A 85 7.79 4.16 -4.49
C PRO A 85 8.80 4.52 -3.39
N PRO A 86 10.11 4.54 -3.71
CA PRO A 86 11.18 4.82 -2.73
C PRO A 86 10.98 6.10 -1.91
N GLU A 87 10.40 7.13 -2.53
CA GLU A 87 10.11 8.41 -1.90
C GLU A 87 9.06 8.27 -0.80
N ALA A 88 8.00 7.47 -1.02
CA ALA A 88 6.98 7.19 -0.01
C ALA A 88 7.53 6.29 1.10
N ILE A 89 8.36 5.30 0.76
CA ILE A 89 9.04 4.44 1.75
C ILE A 89 9.88 5.28 2.71
N THR A 90 10.67 6.21 2.16
CA THR A 90 11.55 7.07 2.96
C THR A 90 10.77 8.11 3.74
N LYS A 91 9.79 8.76 3.10
CA LYS A 91 8.97 9.82 3.72
C LYS A 91 8.18 9.33 4.93
N TYR A 92 7.69 8.09 4.90
CA TYR A 92 6.85 7.51 5.94
C TYR A 92 7.53 6.39 6.72
N GLU A 93 8.84 6.23 6.56
CA GLU A 93 9.68 5.24 7.28
C GLU A 93 9.11 3.81 7.21
N LEU A 94 8.64 3.41 6.02
CA LEU A 94 7.89 2.17 5.85
C LEU A 94 8.79 0.93 5.92
N THR A 95 8.23 -0.15 6.47
CA THR A 95 8.78 -1.51 6.45
C THR A 95 7.65 -2.50 6.19
N GLU A 96 7.96 -3.79 5.98
CA GLU A 96 6.94 -4.85 5.91
C GLU A 96 6.14 -5.05 7.22
N PHE A 97 6.58 -4.41 8.32
CA PHE A 97 5.90 -4.45 9.61
C PHE A 97 4.92 -3.29 9.80
N HIS A 98 4.55 -2.59 8.73
CA HIS A 98 3.61 -1.47 8.73
C HIS A 98 2.28 -1.84 8.08
N PHE A 99 1.26 -1.06 8.42
CA PHE A 99 -0.05 -1.08 7.78
C PHE A 99 -0.36 0.32 7.25
N ILE A 100 -1.07 0.39 6.12
CA ILE A 100 -1.50 1.64 5.51
C ILE A 100 -3.00 1.64 5.30
N GLU A 101 -3.62 2.78 5.59
CA GLU A 101 -5.03 3.04 5.30
C GLU A 101 -5.10 3.92 4.06
N LEU A 102 -5.83 3.45 3.05
CA LEU A 102 -5.89 4.04 1.73
C LEU A 102 -7.33 4.27 1.33
N LEU A 103 -7.53 5.29 0.50
CA LEU A 103 -8.74 5.52 -0.27
C LEU A 103 -8.37 5.34 -1.75
N ILE A 104 -8.79 4.25 -2.37
CA ILE A 104 -8.49 3.95 -3.78
C ILE A 104 -9.55 4.62 -4.65
N GLU A 105 -9.16 5.59 -5.48
CA GLU A 105 -10.08 6.35 -6.32
C GLU A 105 -10.14 5.79 -7.75
N LYS A 106 -8.96 5.49 -8.33
CA LYS A 106 -8.86 5.01 -9.71
C LYS A 106 -7.86 3.88 -9.85
N VAL A 107 -8.13 3.03 -10.83
CA VAL A 107 -7.22 1.97 -11.29
C VAL A 107 -7.17 2.01 -12.81
N GLY A 108 -5.97 2.11 -13.38
CA GLY A 108 -5.80 2.19 -14.83
C GLY A 108 -6.50 3.38 -15.48
N GLY A 109 -6.62 4.50 -14.76
CA GLY A 109 -7.32 5.71 -15.22
C GLY A 109 -8.85 5.66 -15.12
N LYS A 110 -9.44 4.57 -14.61
CA LYS A 110 -10.89 4.41 -14.43
C LYS A 110 -11.26 4.47 -12.96
N ASP A 111 -12.44 5.03 -12.66
CA ASP A 111 -12.99 5.01 -11.30
C ASP A 111 -13.32 3.58 -10.87
N VAL A 112 -12.95 3.20 -9.65
CA VAL A 112 -13.13 1.83 -9.15
C VAL A 112 -14.60 1.42 -9.04
N TRP A 113 -15.45 2.28 -8.45
CA TRP A 113 -16.88 2.03 -8.32
C TRP A 113 -17.67 3.25 -8.80
N PRO A 114 -18.01 3.37 -10.09
CA PRO A 114 -18.79 4.51 -10.56
C PRO A 114 -20.20 4.50 -9.92
N GLY A 115 -20.46 5.46 -9.01
CA GLY A 115 -21.77 5.64 -8.37
C GLY A 115 -22.03 4.85 -7.07
N GLU A 116 -21.08 4.05 -6.57
CA GLU A 116 -21.26 3.26 -5.34
C GLU A 116 -20.15 3.53 -4.31
N GLU A 117 -20.51 3.79 -3.05
CA GLU A 117 -19.55 3.79 -1.93
C GLU A 117 -19.39 2.37 -1.40
N ARG A 118 -18.14 1.89 -1.36
CA ARG A 118 -17.81 0.57 -0.82
C ARG A 118 -16.68 0.66 0.20
N MET A 119 -16.90 0.03 1.34
CA MET A 119 -15.82 -0.31 2.27
C MET A 119 -15.20 -1.62 1.79
N SER A 120 -13.87 -1.66 1.66
CA SER A 120 -13.17 -2.85 1.20
C SER A 120 -13.37 -4.01 2.17
N VAL A 121 -13.46 -5.23 1.63
CA VAL A 121 -13.34 -6.45 2.42
C VAL A 121 -11.91 -6.61 2.95
N LYS A 122 -10.90 -6.05 2.25
CA LYS A 122 -9.52 -5.93 2.75
C LYS A 122 -9.38 -4.74 3.68
N PHE A 123 -9.93 -4.91 4.88
CA PHE A 123 -9.78 -3.97 5.98
C PHE A 123 -9.19 -4.68 7.19
N TRP A 124 -7.87 -4.53 7.40
CA TRP A 124 -7.19 -5.13 8.55
C TRP A 124 -7.78 -4.63 9.88
N PRO A 125 -8.27 -5.53 10.75
CA PRO A 125 -8.79 -5.14 12.06
C PRO A 125 -7.68 -4.57 12.95
N ALA A 126 -8.03 -3.60 13.80
CA ALA A 126 -7.03 -2.88 14.60
C ALA A 126 -6.29 -3.79 15.59
N GLU A 127 -6.99 -4.77 16.15
CA GLU A 127 -6.46 -5.79 17.04
C GLU A 127 -5.44 -6.72 16.36
N LYS A 128 -5.53 -6.88 15.03
CA LYS A 128 -4.61 -7.71 14.24
C LYS A 128 -3.38 -6.96 13.73
N MET A 129 -3.31 -5.64 13.95
CA MET A 129 -2.13 -4.83 13.60
C MET A 129 -0.99 -4.96 14.61
N LYS A 130 -1.19 -5.70 15.71
CA LYS A 130 -0.18 -5.96 16.74
C LYS A 130 0.63 -7.20 16.39
N LEU A 131 1.82 -6.97 15.84
CA LEU A 131 2.76 -8.00 15.43
C LEU A 131 3.64 -8.43 16.61
N SER A 132 3.83 -9.74 16.77
CA SER A 132 4.72 -10.32 17.78
C SER A 132 6.20 -10.09 17.47
N TYR A 133 6.54 -9.92 16.19
CA TYR A 133 7.87 -9.63 15.70
C TYR A 133 7.82 -8.45 14.74
N LYS A 134 8.80 -7.54 14.87
CA LYS A 134 8.94 -6.35 14.03
C LYS A 134 10.37 -5.85 14.07
N LEU A 135 10.83 -5.33 12.94
CA LEU A 135 12.10 -4.63 12.82
C LEU A 135 11.84 -3.15 12.56
N ALA A 136 12.71 -2.32 13.13
CA ALA A 136 12.67 -0.87 12.93
C ALA A 136 13.08 -0.52 11.49
N TYR A 137 12.59 0.64 11.04
CA TYR A 137 13.06 1.24 9.80
C TYR A 137 14.56 1.54 9.90
N ILE A 138 15.27 1.36 8.77
CA ILE A 138 16.70 1.65 8.66
C ILE A 138 16.87 2.59 7.48
N ALA A 139 17.35 3.81 7.76
CA ALA A 139 17.53 4.82 6.74
C ALA A 139 18.53 4.38 5.65
N PRO A 140 18.28 4.72 4.36
CA PRO A 140 19.14 4.35 3.24
C PRO A 140 20.58 4.86 3.36
#